data_AF-A0A9D1PM34-F1
#
_entry.id   AF-A0A9D1PM34-F1
#
_cell.length_a   1.000
_cell.length_b   1.000
_cell.length_c   1.000
_cell.angle_alpha   90.00
_cell.angle_beta   90.00
_cell.angle_gamma   90.00
#
_symmetry.space_group_name_H-M   'P 1'
#
loop_
_entity.id
_entity.type
_entity.pdbx_description
1 polymer ?
#
loop_
_entity_poly.entity_id
_entity_poly.type
_entity_poly.pdbx_seq_one_letter_code
_entity_poly.pdbx_strand_id
1 'polypeptide(L)'
;MNKKIGIIIGIAIIVCAVIAIFLHMNRSNDIVSTFNDAIENESVDQLEDLFRMEDNQLDRLILENFLALLLKDEKKLHEVITSIDQQIKEGLKDTTAVVQVNEEEKQYGIFPTYSLTLQKNQLQLEGLDLKDIVVKADNFTLNETKKGSFTYGPLYAGTHTIEVEFENELGTFHTAEEITVWKEDNIEITIDEEEIVRKDSHIMEELFEFAGLITKSLPEIPINEFDDRRLRIEDGLEEKLLNESSSVLDRPALTFQEASVEEASYHMLFIDHLWQSEVRLIAKYKDDKGKELYVLYEMDFFFDSYINEWIAQFIHLSEGEKSVLELWDSEYYYHSDDLIEGGTFDSVM
;
A
#
# COMPACT_ATOMS: atom_id res chain seq x y z
N MET A 1 -28.88 -9.63 79.75
CA MET A 1 -28.58 -10.11 78.38
C MET A 1 -27.65 -11.32 78.50
N ASN A 2 -28.05 -12.49 77.99
CA ASN A 2 -27.30 -13.73 78.17
C ASN A 2 -25.93 -13.61 77.47
N LYS A 3 -24.83 -13.73 78.23
CA LYS A 3 -23.45 -13.62 77.70
C LYS A 3 -23.20 -14.54 76.48
N LYS A 4 -23.92 -15.65 76.38
CA LYS A 4 -23.90 -16.57 75.24
C LYS A 4 -24.47 -15.97 73.95
N ILE A 5 -25.52 -15.14 74.03
CA ILE A 5 -26.14 -14.48 72.88
C ILE A 5 -25.22 -13.39 72.32
N GLY A 6 -24.51 -12.65 73.19
CA GLY A 6 -23.53 -11.65 72.77
C GLY A 6 -22.33 -12.25 72.01
N ILE A 7 -21.86 -13.43 72.42
CA ILE A 7 -20.77 -14.15 71.73
C ILE A 7 -21.23 -14.65 70.36
N ILE A 8 -22.45 -15.21 70.26
CA ILE A 8 -23.01 -15.70 69.00
C ILE A 8 -23.18 -14.54 67.99
N ILE A 9 -23.70 -13.39 68.43
CA ILE A 9 -23.86 -12.22 67.56
C ILE A 9 -22.48 -11.69 67.11
N GLY A 10 -21.49 -11.65 68.00
CA GLY A 10 -20.12 -11.24 67.65
C GLY A 10 -19.48 -12.15 66.59
N ILE A 11 -19.62 -13.47 66.73
CA ILE A 11 -19.12 -14.44 65.74
C ILE A 11 -19.86 -14.30 64.40
N ALA A 12 -21.19 -14.12 64.43
CA ALA A 12 -21.98 -13.95 63.21
C ALA A 12 -21.57 -12.68 62.42
N ILE A 13 -21.28 -11.58 63.11
CA ILE A 13 -20.80 -10.35 62.46
C ILE A 13 -19.43 -10.56 61.81
N ILE A 14 -18.52 -11.26 62.48
CA ILE A 14 -17.20 -11.59 61.91
C ILE A 14 -17.34 -12.49 60.69
N VAL A 15 -18.20 -13.52 60.74
CA VAL A 15 -18.45 -14.41 59.60
C VAL A 15 -19.07 -13.63 58.43
N CYS A 16 -20.05 -12.77 58.68
CA CYS A 16 -20.64 -11.92 57.62
C CYS A 16 -19.63 -10.93 57.04
N ALA A 17 -18.76 -10.34 57.86
CA ALA A 17 -17.69 -9.45 57.38
C ALA A 17 -16.67 -10.22 56.52
N VAL A 18 -16.28 -11.43 56.94
CA VAL A 18 -15.39 -12.31 56.16
C VAL A 18 -16.05 -12.73 54.84
N ILE A 19 -17.34 -13.08 54.85
CA ILE A 19 -18.09 -13.40 53.61
C ILE A 19 -18.21 -12.17 52.70
N ALA A 20 -18.47 -10.99 53.26
CA ALA A 20 -18.55 -9.75 52.46
C ALA A 20 -17.20 -9.38 51.83
N ILE A 21 -16.10 -9.51 52.58
CA ILE A 21 -14.74 -9.34 52.06
C ILE A 21 -14.45 -10.39 50.98
N PHE A 22 -14.82 -11.65 51.21
CA PHE A 22 -14.66 -12.75 50.25
C PHE A 22 -15.43 -12.49 48.95
N LEU A 23 -16.70 -12.05 49.04
CA LEU A 23 -17.51 -11.71 47.86
C LEU A 23 -17.01 -10.46 47.12
N HIS A 24 -16.50 -9.46 47.84
CA HIS A 24 -15.94 -8.25 47.25
C HIS A 24 -14.61 -8.54 46.53
N MET A 25 -13.73 -9.33 47.14
CA MET A 25 -12.48 -9.79 46.51
C MET A 25 -12.76 -10.64 45.28
N ASN A 26 -13.79 -11.50 45.32
CA ASN A 26 -14.16 -12.33 44.17
C ASN A 26 -14.72 -11.52 42.98
N ARG A 27 -15.25 -10.31 43.22
CA ARG A 27 -15.65 -9.37 42.14
C ARG A 27 -14.47 -8.58 41.59
N SER A 28 -13.50 -8.22 42.42
CA SER A 28 -12.28 -7.51 42.00
C SER A 28 -11.35 -8.37 41.13
N ASN A 29 -11.54 -9.69 41.11
CA ASN A 29 -10.76 -10.63 40.30
C ASN A 29 -11.48 -11.06 39.02
N ASP A 30 -12.60 -10.44 38.67
CA ASP A 30 -13.32 -10.75 37.42
C ASP A 30 -12.65 -10.01 36.25
N ILE A 31 -11.64 -10.65 35.67
CA ILE A 31 -10.89 -10.13 34.53
C ILE A 31 -11.78 -9.90 33.30
N VAL A 32 -12.87 -10.67 33.15
CA VAL A 32 -13.84 -10.50 32.05
C VAL A 32 -14.61 -9.20 32.23
N SER A 33 -15.13 -8.95 33.44
CA SER A 33 -15.82 -7.69 33.75
C SER A 33 -14.88 -6.50 33.59
N THR A 34 -13.65 -6.60 34.08
CA THR A 34 -12.67 -5.50 34.01
C THR A 34 -12.26 -5.22 32.56
N PHE A 35 -12.10 -6.26 31.75
CA PHE A 35 -11.84 -6.10 30.32
C PHE A 35 -13.01 -5.43 29.61
N ASN A 36 -14.25 -5.89 29.85
CA ASN A 36 -15.44 -5.29 29.25
C ASN A 36 -15.61 -3.82 29.65
N ASP A 37 -15.40 -3.50 30.93
CA ASP A 37 -15.42 -2.12 31.43
C ASP A 37 -14.34 -1.25 30.75
N ALA A 38 -13.15 -1.80 30.49
CA ALA A 38 -12.08 -1.10 29.79
C ALA A 38 -12.44 -0.76 28.34
N ILE A 39 -13.11 -1.67 27.62
CA ILE A 39 -13.60 -1.42 26.26
C ILE A 39 -14.75 -0.40 26.28
N GLU A 40 -15.75 -0.57 27.16
CA GLU A 40 -16.92 0.33 27.25
C GLU A 40 -16.54 1.76 27.61
N ASN A 41 -15.50 1.94 28.43
CA ASN A 41 -14.98 3.26 28.81
C ASN A 41 -13.85 3.74 27.90
N GLU A 42 -13.53 3.02 26.82
CA GLU A 42 -12.45 3.33 25.87
C GLU A 42 -11.11 3.59 26.58
N SER A 43 -10.82 2.86 27.66
CA SER A 43 -9.71 3.13 28.56
C SER A 43 -8.51 2.23 28.29
N VAL A 44 -7.54 2.77 27.55
CA VAL A 44 -6.25 2.11 27.29
C VAL A 44 -5.48 1.83 28.59
N ASP A 45 -5.52 2.75 29.55
CA ASP A 45 -4.83 2.58 30.84
C ASP A 45 -5.38 1.35 31.61
N GLN A 46 -6.70 1.09 31.53
CA GLN A 46 -7.29 -0.12 32.13
C GLN A 46 -6.88 -1.39 31.37
N LEU A 47 -6.70 -1.32 30.05
CA LEU A 47 -6.14 -2.43 29.28
C LEU A 47 -4.66 -2.68 29.63
N GLU A 48 -3.85 -1.62 29.80
CA GLU A 48 -2.45 -1.74 30.24
C GLU A 48 -2.34 -2.48 31.59
N ASP A 49 -3.27 -2.22 32.51
CA ASP A 49 -3.31 -2.90 33.80
C ASP A 49 -3.64 -4.41 33.67
N LEU A 50 -4.40 -4.81 32.65
CA LEU A 50 -4.82 -6.20 32.42
C LEU A 50 -3.81 -7.01 31.61
N PHE A 51 -3.13 -6.40 30.65
CA PHE A 51 -2.25 -7.10 29.74
C PHE A 51 -0.81 -7.23 30.28
N ARG A 52 -0.22 -8.41 30.11
CA ARG A 52 1.18 -8.72 30.43
C ARG A 52 1.81 -9.44 29.23
N MET A 53 2.98 -8.97 28.81
CA MET A 53 3.77 -9.58 27.74
C MET A 53 5.06 -10.15 28.33
N GLU A 54 5.51 -11.29 27.81
CA GLU A 54 6.69 -12.02 28.32
C GLU A 54 8.00 -11.18 28.32
N ASP A 55 8.11 -10.14 27.48
CA ASP A 55 9.36 -9.38 27.23
C ASP A 55 9.33 -7.88 27.64
N ASN A 56 8.39 -7.45 28.50
CA ASN A 56 8.15 -6.06 28.96
C ASN A 56 7.50 -5.06 27.98
N GLN A 57 6.70 -4.17 28.59
CA GLN A 57 5.78 -3.13 28.10
C GLN A 57 5.17 -3.36 26.71
N LEU A 58 3.96 -3.89 26.72
CA LEU A 58 2.99 -3.67 25.65
C LEU A 58 2.95 -2.18 25.36
N ASP A 59 3.36 -1.80 24.15
CA ASP A 59 3.28 -0.41 23.75
C ASP A 59 1.82 0.03 23.79
N ARG A 60 1.58 1.22 24.34
CA ARG A 60 0.27 1.85 24.40
C ARG A 60 -0.39 1.87 23.02
N LEU A 61 0.40 2.11 21.97
CA LEU A 61 -0.07 2.10 20.58
C LEU A 61 -0.68 0.75 20.18
N ILE A 62 -0.10 -0.37 20.62
CA ILE A 62 -0.63 -1.71 20.33
C ILE A 62 -2.02 -1.88 20.97
N LEU A 63 -2.18 -1.43 22.22
CA LEU A 63 -3.48 -1.47 22.89
C LEU A 63 -4.49 -0.50 22.29
N GLU A 64 -4.05 0.67 21.86
CA GLU A 64 -4.89 1.64 21.14
C GLU A 64 -5.41 1.03 19.83
N ASN A 65 -4.54 0.39 19.05
CA ASN A 65 -4.91 -0.28 17.80
C ASN A 65 -5.86 -1.47 18.05
N PHE A 66 -5.61 -2.25 19.10
CA PHE A 66 -6.49 -3.35 19.50
C PHE A 66 -7.86 -2.86 19.97
N LEU A 67 -7.90 -1.85 20.85
CA LEU A 67 -9.12 -1.22 21.34
C LEU A 67 -9.94 -0.64 20.19
N ALA A 68 -9.31 0.11 19.29
CA ALA A 68 -9.97 0.68 18.12
C ALA A 68 -10.63 -0.40 17.24
N LEU A 69 -9.96 -1.54 17.06
CA LEU A 69 -10.50 -2.67 16.31
C LEU A 69 -11.74 -3.27 16.99
N LEU A 70 -11.71 -3.46 18.32
CA LEU A 70 -12.83 -4.03 19.07
C LEU A 70 -14.04 -3.09 19.11
N LEU A 71 -13.81 -1.78 19.22
CA LEU A 71 -14.88 -0.77 19.18
C LEU A 71 -15.56 -0.72 17.81
N LYS A 72 -14.84 -1.02 16.73
CA LYS A 72 -15.35 -1.04 15.36
C LYS A 72 -16.11 -2.34 15.03
N ASP A 73 -15.82 -3.44 15.71
CA ASP A 73 -16.37 -4.77 15.43
C ASP A 73 -16.86 -5.49 16.69
N GLU A 74 -18.17 -5.35 16.96
CA GLU A 74 -18.85 -5.97 18.11
C GLU A 74 -18.72 -7.50 18.12
N LYS A 75 -18.61 -8.15 16.95
CA LYS A 75 -18.45 -9.61 16.88
C LYS A 75 -17.09 -10.03 17.40
N LYS A 76 -16.03 -9.31 17.03
CA LYS A 76 -14.66 -9.50 17.51
C LYS A 76 -14.57 -9.28 19.02
N LEU A 77 -15.25 -8.25 19.54
CA LEU A 77 -15.37 -8.01 20.98
C LEU A 77 -16.05 -9.19 21.69
N HIS A 78 -17.20 -9.64 21.19
CA HIS A 78 -17.94 -10.76 21.78
C HIS A 78 -17.14 -12.07 21.75
N GLU A 79 -16.40 -12.30 20.67
CA GLU A 79 -15.49 -13.44 20.53
C GLU A 79 -14.38 -13.42 21.60
N VAL A 80 -13.73 -12.28 21.81
CA VAL A 80 -12.67 -12.12 22.83
C VAL A 80 -13.23 -12.36 24.23
N ILE A 81 -14.35 -11.72 24.58
CA ILE A 81 -15.00 -11.88 25.89
C ILE A 81 -15.33 -13.37 26.15
N THR A 82 -15.93 -14.03 25.17
CA THR A 82 -16.31 -15.45 25.27
C THR A 82 -15.07 -16.34 25.42
N SER A 83 -14.01 -16.05 24.65
CA SER A 83 -12.75 -16.80 24.73
C SER A 83 -12.09 -16.67 26.10
N ILE A 84 -12.01 -15.46 26.67
CA ILE A 84 -11.45 -15.21 28.01
C ILE A 84 -12.25 -16.00 29.06
N ASP A 85 -13.59 -15.88 29.05
CA ASP A 85 -14.47 -16.58 29.99
C ASP A 85 -14.34 -18.11 29.89
N GLN A 86 -14.20 -18.65 28.68
CA GLN A 86 -14.01 -20.07 28.45
C GLN A 86 -12.63 -20.56 28.96
N GLN A 87 -11.55 -19.84 28.66
CA GLN A 87 -10.19 -20.19 29.12
C GLN A 87 -10.12 -20.25 30.65
N ILE A 88 -10.81 -19.36 31.36
CA ILE A 88 -10.90 -19.36 32.84
C ILE A 88 -11.70 -20.54 33.36
N LYS A 89 -12.87 -20.83 32.76
CA LYS A 89 -13.77 -21.91 33.21
C LYS A 89 -13.21 -23.30 32.96
N GLU A 90 -12.56 -23.49 31.82
CA GLU A 90 -12.11 -24.80 31.35
C GLU A 90 -10.63 -25.06 31.68
N GLY A 91 -9.86 -24.02 32.05
CA GLY A 91 -8.43 -24.11 32.34
C GLY A 91 -7.59 -24.52 31.13
N LEU A 92 -8.15 -24.38 29.92
CA LEU A 92 -7.50 -24.74 28.67
C LEU A 92 -6.79 -23.50 28.11
N LYS A 93 -5.50 -23.63 27.81
CA LYS A 93 -4.78 -22.65 27.00
C LYS A 93 -5.17 -22.87 25.54
N ASP A 94 -6.06 -22.02 25.03
CA ASP A 94 -6.31 -21.95 23.59
C ASP A 94 -5.19 -21.18 22.92
N THR A 95 -4.25 -21.90 22.31
CA THR A 95 -3.09 -21.29 21.63
C THR A 95 -3.47 -20.54 20.36
N THR A 96 -4.70 -20.69 19.87
CA THR A 96 -5.22 -20.04 18.66
C THR A 96 -6.11 -18.82 18.97
N ALA A 97 -6.31 -18.51 20.25
CA ALA A 97 -7.06 -17.36 20.68
C ALA A 97 -6.23 -16.07 20.59
N VAL A 98 -6.84 -15.01 20.06
CA VAL A 98 -6.25 -13.66 19.95
C VAL A 98 -5.76 -13.14 21.30
N VAL A 99 -6.52 -13.42 22.37
CA VAL A 99 -6.20 -13.08 23.74
C VAL A 99 -6.05 -14.37 24.54
N GLN A 100 -4.89 -14.54 25.17
CA GLN A 100 -4.60 -15.67 26.05
C GLN A 100 -4.70 -15.26 27.51
N VAL A 101 -5.31 -16.11 28.32
CA VAL A 101 -5.40 -15.92 29.78
C VAL A 101 -4.26 -16.66 30.46
N ASN A 102 -3.46 -15.93 31.23
CA ASN A 102 -2.38 -16.49 32.03
C ASN A 102 -2.72 -16.38 33.52
N GLU A 103 -2.73 -17.51 34.23
CA GLU A 103 -2.87 -17.53 35.69
C GLU A 103 -1.56 -17.02 36.33
N GLU A 104 -1.66 -15.91 37.05
CA GLU A 104 -0.60 -15.33 37.85
C GLU A 104 -0.54 -15.98 39.26
N GLU A 105 0.45 -15.60 40.07
CA GLU A 105 0.55 -16.07 41.45
C GLU A 105 -0.72 -15.77 42.25
N LYS A 106 -1.09 -16.71 43.12
CA LYS A 106 -2.34 -16.58 43.89
C LYS A 106 -2.28 -15.40 44.84
N GLN A 107 -3.19 -14.44 44.68
CA GLN A 107 -3.38 -13.40 45.68
C GLN A 107 -3.79 -14.06 47.00
N TYR A 108 -3.02 -13.81 48.05
CA TYR A 108 -3.21 -14.40 49.38
C TYR A 108 -3.16 -15.95 49.41
N GLY A 109 -2.55 -16.59 48.41
CA GLY A 109 -2.34 -18.05 48.37
C GLY A 109 -3.57 -18.90 48.07
N ILE A 110 -4.74 -18.30 47.83
CA ILE A 110 -6.02 -19.03 47.64
C ILE A 110 -6.80 -18.63 46.38
N PHE A 111 -6.62 -17.42 45.85
CA PHE A 111 -7.32 -16.97 44.65
C PHE A 111 -6.37 -16.82 43.47
N PRO A 112 -6.64 -17.49 42.33
CA PRO A 112 -5.89 -17.20 41.12
C PRO A 112 -6.12 -15.74 40.74
N THR A 113 -5.05 -15.07 40.31
CA THR A 113 -5.14 -13.83 39.56
C THR A 113 -4.85 -14.14 38.10
N TYR A 114 -5.35 -13.33 37.19
CA TYR A 114 -5.21 -13.57 35.77
C TYR A 114 -4.63 -12.34 35.11
N SER A 115 -3.89 -12.57 34.03
CA SER A 115 -3.41 -11.54 33.12
C SER A 115 -3.76 -11.94 31.69
N LEU A 116 -3.82 -10.95 30.79
CA LEU A 116 -4.10 -11.16 29.38
C LEU A 116 -2.81 -11.01 28.56
N THR A 117 -2.67 -11.78 27.50
CA THR A 117 -1.55 -11.65 26.55
C THR A 117 -2.11 -11.66 25.13
N LEU A 118 -1.66 -10.76 24.27
CA LEU A 118 -2.03 -10.76 22.85
C LEU A 118 -1.17 -11.75 22.07
N GLN A 119 -1.80 -12.52 21.18
CA GLN A 119 -1.09 -13.41 20.27
C GLN A 119 -0.23 -12.58 19.29
N LYS A 120 1.04 -13.00 19.14
CA LYS A 120 1.99 -12.44 18.17
C LYS A 120 1.72 -13.04 16.80
N ASN A 121 1.60 -12.20 15.79
CA ASN A 121 1.54 -12.56 14.38
C ASN A 121 2.79 -12.08 13.64
N GLN A 122 3.06 -12.68 12.50
CA GLN A 122 4.13 -12.26 11.59
C GLN A 122 3.52 -11.87 10.26
N LEU A 123 4.05 -10.80 9.67
CA LEU A 123 3.72 -10.33 8.35
C LEU A 123 4.75 -10.91 7.37
N GLN A 124 4.30 -11.60 6.35
CA GLN A 124 5.15 -11.99 5.24
C GLN A 124 5.05 -10.92 4.15
N LEU A 125 6.20 -10.47 3.67
CA LEU A 125 6.29 -9.52 2.56
C LEU A 125 6.74 -10.28 1.31
N GLU A 126 5.97 -10.14 0.23
CA GLU A 126 6.24 -10.73 -1.09
C GLU A 126 6.31 -9.63 -2.18
N GLY A 127 6.91 -9.93 -3.33
CA GLY A 127 7.09 -8.98 -4.44
C GLY A 127 8.40 -8.17 -4.41
N LEU A 128 9.33 -8.50 -3.51
CA LEU A 128 10.54 -7.72 -3.29
C LEU A 128 11.70 -8.17 -4.20
N ASP A 129 11.57 -7.90 -5.50
CA ASP A 129 12.72 -7.78 -6.40
C ASP A 129 13.45 -6.44 -6.26
N LEU A 130 12.92 -5.57 -5.39
CA LEU A 130 13.47 -4.29 -5.00
C LEU A 130 14.73 -4.44 -4.13
N LYS A 131 15.67 -3.51 -4.28
CA LYS A 131 16.80 -3.35 -3.36
C LYS A 131 16.47 -2.24 -2.37
N ASP A 132 17.12 -2.27 -1.21
CA ASP A 132 17.08 -1.18 -0.23
C ASP A 132 15.66 -0.80 0.22
N ILE A 133 14.91 -1.82 0.66
CA ILE A 133 13.54 -1.66 1.16
C ILE A 133 13.58 -1.32 2.65
N VAL A 134 12.80 -0.32 3.03
CA VAL A 134 12.54 0.07 4.40
C VAL A 134 11.05 -0.12 4.68
N VAL A 135 10.72 -1.08 5.55
CA VAL A 135 9.34 -1.30 6.01
C VAL A 135 9.20 -0.83 7.45
N LYS A 136 8.21 0.03 7.70
CA LYS A 136 7.88 0.55 9.03
C LYS A 136 6.43 0.20 9.35
N ALA A 137 6.20 -0.26 10.57
CA ALA A 137 4.87 -0.45 11.13
C ALA A 137 4.96 -0.31 12.64
N ASP A 138 4.11 0.55 13.21
CA ASP A 138 4.17 0.93 14.61
C ASP A 138 5.60 1.32 15.02
N ASN A 139 6.18 0.65 16.03
CA ASN A 139 7.54 0.87 16.52
C ASN A 139 8.60 -0.04 15.88
N PHE A 140 8.22 -0.82 14.87
CA PHE A 140 9.14 -1.73 14.20
C PHE A 140 9.60 -1.12 12.89
N THR A 141 10.86 -1.38 12.56
CA THR A 141 11.47 -0.97 11.30
C THR A 141 12.34 -2.12 10.82
N LEU A 142 12.10 -2.57 9.60
CA LEU A 142 12.88 -3.57 8.90
C LEU A 142 13.59 -2.87 7.74
N ASN A 143 14.93 -2.96 7.73
CA ASN A 143 15.75 -2.45 6.64
C ASN A 143 16.41 -3.64 5.96
N GLU A 144 16.01 -3.93 4.72
CA GLU A 144 16.54 -5.04 3.95
C GLU A 144 17.17 -4.56 2.65
N THR A 145 18.38 -5.06 2.39
CA THR A 145 19.23 -4.65 1.25
C THR A 145 19.32 -5.76 0.19
N LYS A 146 18.66 -6.89 0.43
CA LYS A 146 18.67 -8.07 -0.45
C LYS A 146 17.29 -8.25 -1.05
N LYS A 147 17.23 -8.91 -2.21
CA LYS A 147 15.98 -9.36 -2.82
C LYS A 147 15.46 -10.62 -2.13
N GLY A 148 14.15 -10.80 -2.04
CA GLY A 148 13.52 -12.02 -1.55
C GLY A 148 12.31 -11.78 -0.65
N SER A 149 11.72 -12.85 -0.12
CA SER A 149 10.63 -12.74 0.87
C SER A 149 11.20 -12.52 2.27
N PHE A 150 10.58 -11.61 3.01
CA PHE A 150 10.95 -11.30 4.39
C PHE A 150 9.79 -11.50 5.34
N THR A 151 10.13 -11.90 6.56
CA THR A 151 9.18 -11.98 7.66
C THR A 151 9.39 -10.79 8.58
N TYR A 152 8.32 -10.06 8.80
CA TYR A 152 8.24 -8.83 9.59
C TYR A 152 7.38 -9.06 10.85
N GLY A 153 7.70 -8.38 11.95
CA GLY A 153 6.93 -8.44 13.19
C GLY A 153 7.78 -8.56 14.46
N PRO A 154 7.15 -8.77 15.63
CA PRO A 154 5.76 -9.22 15.82
C PRO A 154 4.71 -8.12 15.64
N LEU A 155 3.61 -8.45 14.96
CA LEU A 155 2.38 -7.66 14.94
C LEU A 155 1.35 -8.28 15.90
N TYR A 156 0.44 -7.48 16.43
CA TYR A 156 -0.63 -7.94 17.33
C TYR A 156 -1.98 -7.68 16.69
N ALA A 157 -3.06 -8.23 17.25
CA ALA A 157 -4.39 -7.91 16.74
C ALA A 157 -4.67 -6.40 16.85
N GLY A 158 -5.10 -5.81 15.76
CA GLY A 158 -5.22 -4.36 15.62
C GLY A 158 -5.21 -3.93 14.16
N THR A 159 -5.48 -2.65 13.95
CA THR A 159 -5.28 -2.01 12.64
C THR A 159 -3.91 -1.34 12.64
N HIS A 160 -3.12 -1.60 11.60
CA HIS A 160 -1.74 -1.13 11.48
C HIS A 160 -1.54 -0.47 10.13
N THR A 161 -0.79 0.62 10.08
CA THR A 161 -0.30 1.21 8.83
C THR A 161 1.09 0.67 8.56
N ILE A 162 1.25 -0.01 7.42
CA ILE A 162 2.53 -0.49 6.92
C ILE A 162 3.03 0.53 5.92
N GLU A 163 4.07 1.26 6.28
CA GLU A 163 4.79 2.15 5.38
C GLU A 163 5.93 1.37 4.73
N VAL A 164 5.99 1.43 3.41
CA VAL A 164 7.04 0.81 2.60
C VAL A 164 7.72 1.92 1.81
N GLU A 165 9.04 1.95 1.92
CA GLU A 165 9.92 2.83 1.16
C GLU A 165 10.91 1.95 0.38
N PHE A 166 11.09 2.24 -0.90
CA PHE A 166 12.04 1.54 -1.77
C PHE A 166 12.63 2.49 -2.81
N GLU A 167 13.78 2.11 -3.37
CA GLU A 167 14.47 2.88 -4.40
C GLU A 167 14.65 2.03 -5.67
N ASN A 168 14.38 2.64 -6.82
CA ASN A 168 14.66 2.07 -8.14
C ASN A 168 15.31 3.13 -9.05
N GLU A 169 15.43 2.81 -10.35
CA GLU A 169 16.07 3.70 -11.33
C GLU A 169 15.33 5.04 -11.53
N LEU A 170 14.03 5.10 -11.25
CA LEU A 170 13.20 6.31 -11.34
C LEU A 170 13.24 7.16 -10.06
N GLY A 171 13.77 6.63 -8.96
CA GLY A 171 13.91 7.35 -7.69
C GLY A 171 13.42 6.57 -6.47
N THR A 172 13.06 7.31 -5.42
CA THR A 172 12.57 6.76 -4.15
C THR A 172 11.05 6.87 -4.07
N PHE A 173 10.40 5.75 -3.76
CA PHE A 173 8.95 5.63 -3.67
C PHE A 173 8.53 5.33 -2.24
N HIS A 174 7.38 5.89 -1.86
CA HIS A 174 6.77 5.66 -0.56
C HIS A 174 5.32 5.23 -0.77
N THR A 175 4.95 4.10 -0.18
CA THR A 175 3.56 3.65 -0.11
C THR A 175 3.17 3.34 1.32
N ALA A 176 1.90 3.49 1.65
CA ALA A 176 1.36 3.15 2.95
C ALA A 176 0.07 2.36 2.78
N GLU A 177 -0.01 1.20 3.41
CA GLU A 177 -1.18 0.33 3.38
C GLU A 177 -1.70 0.08 4.79
N GLU A 178 -3.02 0.21 4.98
CA GLU A 178 -3.67 -0.13 6.23
C GLU A 178 -4.06 -1.62 6.22
N ILE A 179 -3.48 -2.39 7.15
CA ILE A 179 -3.83 -3.80 7.35
C ILE A 179 -4.57 -4.00 8.67
N THR A 180 -5.45 -4.99 8.72
CA THR A 180 -6.11 -5.41 9.98
C THR A 180 -5.67 -6.81 10.34
N VAL A 181 -4.95 -6.92 11.46
CA VAL A 181 -4.48 -8.17 12.05
C VAL A 181 -5.55 -8.67 13.03
N TRP A 182 -5.87 -9.97 13.00
CA TRP A 182 -6.81 -10.56 13.97
C TRP A 182 -6.27 -11.84 14.60
N LYS A 183 -6.32 -12.96 13.88
CA LYS A 183 -5.81 -14.27 14.32
C LYS A 183 -4.52 -14.63 13.58
N GLU A 184 -4.02 -15.83 13.87
CA GLU A 184 -2.90 -16.51 13.22
C GLU A 184 -3.20 -16.78 11.73
N ASP A 185 -3.36 -15.69 10.98
CA ASP A 185 -3.45 -15.66 9.54
C ASP A 185 -2.06 -15.26 9.05
N ASN A 186 -1.52 -15.97 8.05
CA ASN A 186 -0.36 -15.48 7.33
C ASN A 186 -0.80 -14.21 6.61
N ILE A 187 -0.44 -13.06 7.16
CA ILE A 187 -0.72 -11.78 6.52
C ILE A 187 0.35 -11.61 5.48
N GLU A 188 -0.08 -11.46 4.24
CA GLU A 188 0.79 -11.25 3.10
C GLU A 188 0.48 -9.88 2.51
N ILE A 189 1.52 -9.07 2.32
CA ILE A 189 1.42 -7.85 1.52
C ILE A 189 2.32 -8.05 0.31
N THR A 190 1.73 -7.86 -0.87
CA THR A 190 2.45 -7.88 -2.14
C THR A 190 2.73 -6.44 -2.54
N ILE A 191 4.01 -6.09 -2.66
CA ILE A 191 4.43 -4.78 -3.16
C ILE A 191 4.54 -4.87 -4.68
N ASP A 192 3.61 -4.21 -5.39
CA ASP A 192 3.62 -4.09 -6.85
C ASP A 192 4.33 -2.77 -7.23
N GLU A 193 5.62 -2.89 -7.59
CA GLU A 193 6.45 -1.77 -8.00
C GLU A 193 5.84 -1.00 -9.18
N GLU A 194 5.35 -1.69 -10.20
CA GLU A 194 4.78 -1.07 -11.40
C GLU A 194 3.51 -0.28 -11.05
N GLU A 195 2.63 -0.83 -10.22
CA GLU A 195 1.44 -0.13 -9.78
C GLU A 195 1.76 1.13 -8.96
N ILE A 196 2.80 1.08 -8.12
CA ILE A 196 3.22 2.22 -7.29
C ILE A 196 3.80 3.33 -8.16
N VAL A 197 4.76 3.00 -9.03
CA VAL A 197 5.38 3.98 -9.95
C VAL A 197 4.32 4.58 -10.88
N ARG A 198 3.40 3.77 -11.42
CA ARG A 198 2.31 4.26 -12.26
C ARG A 198 1.40 5.27 -11.55
N LYS A 199 1.22 5.17 -10.23
CA LYS A 199 0.38 6.11 -9.47
C LYS A 199 1.15 7.32 -8.95
N ASP A 200 2.47 7.35 -9.14
CA ASP A 200 3.31 8.43 -8.66
C ASP A 200 3.08 9.72 -9.46
N SER A 201 2.68 10.78 -8.76
CA SER A 201 2.36 12.05 -9.40
C SER A 201 3.59 12.75 -9.95
N HIS A 202 4.77 12.56 -9.37
CA HIS A 202 5.99 13.20 -9.84
C HIS A 202 6.41 12.62 -11.19
N ILE A 203 6.37 11.29 -11.34
CA ILE A 203 6.65 10.61 -12.61
C ILE A 203 5.64 11.03 -13.69
N MET A 204 4.35 11.06 -13.35
CA MET A 204 3.31 11.49 -14.27
C MET A 204 3.50 12.95 -14.72
N GLU A 205 3.84 13.85 -13.78
CA GLU A 205 4.13 15.25 -14.09
C GLU A 205 5.36 15.39 -15.00
N GLU A 206 6.46 14.68 -14.73
CA GLU A 206 7.67 14.68 -15.54
C GLU A 206 7.38 14.27 -16.99
N LEU A 207 6.63 13.18 -17.17
CA LEU A 207 6.25 12.69 -18.50
C LEU A 207 5.31 13.64 -19.24
N PHE A 208 4.34 14.26 -18.55
CA PHE A 208 3.47 15.26 -19.16
C PHE A 208 4.18 16.57 -19.47
N GLU A 209 5.16 16.98 -18.66
CA GLU A 209 6.04 18.10 -19.00
C GLU A 209 6.86 17.79 -20.24
N PHE A 210 7.42 16.58 -20.34
CA PHE A 210 8.18 16.16 -21.52
C PHE A 210 7.31 16.09 -22.78
N ALA A 211 6.13 15.46 -22.68
CA ALA A 211 5.11 15.48 -23.73
C ALA A 211 4.74 16.93 -24.10
N GLY A 212 4.60 17.82 -23.12
CA GLY A 212 4.35 19.24 -23.33
C GLY A 212 5.50 19.95 -24.06
N LEU A 213 6.76 19.63 -23.78
CA LEU A 213 7.91 20.16 -24.53
C LEU A 213 7.88 19.70 -25.98
N ILE A 214 7.59 18.42 -26.20
CA ILE A 214 7.41 17.84 -27.53
C ILE A 214 6.29 18.57 -28.30
N THR A 215 5.15 18.85 -27.66
CA THR A 215 4.04 19.58 -28.30
C THR A 215 4.46 20.95 -28.85
N LYS A 216 5.39 21.63 -28.16
CA LYS A 216 5.89 22.95 -28.57
C LYS A 216 6.81 22.87 -29.77
N SER A 217 7.45 21.72 -30.01
CA SER A 217 8.32 21.47 -31.16
C SER A 217 7.57 20.96 -32.39
N LEU A 218 6.34 20.44 -32.24
CA LEU A 218 5.50 20.01 -33.37
C LEU A 218 5.31 21.03 -34.51
N PRO A 219 5.23 22.35 -34.29
CA PRO A 219 5.14 23.32 -35.38
C PRO A 219 6.36 23.33 -36.30
N GLU A 220 7.52 22.89 -35.80
CA GLU A 220 8.81 22.93 -36.50
C GLU A 220 9.13 21.60 -37.20
N ILE A 221 8.44 20.53 -36.83
CA ILE A 221 8.63 19.19 -37.39
C ILE A 221 7.69 19.00 -38.59
N PRO A 222 8.21 18.82 -39.82
CA PRO A 222 7.37 18.50 -40.97
C PRO A 222 6.69 17.14 -40.74
N ILE A 223 5.35 17.09 -40.89
CA ILE A 223 4.53 15.86 -40.73
C ILE A 223 5.05 14.68 -41.58
N ASN A 224 5.80 14.99 -42.64
CA ASN A 224 6.35 14.03 -43.59
C ASN A 224 7.63 13.32 -43.10
N GLU A 225 8.21 13.73 -41.96
CA GLU A 225 9.49 13.19 -41.46
C GLU A 225 9.34 12.40 -40.14
N PHE A 226 8.12 12.04 -39.74
CA PHE A 226 7.80 11.42 -38.45
C PHE A 226 8.08 9.90 -38.36
N ASP A 227 8.47 9.25 -39.45
CA ASP A 227 8.44 7.78 -39.54
C ASP A 227 9.59 7.05 -38.80
N ASP A 228 10.50 7.74 -38.09
CA ASP A 228 11.59 7.05 -37.34
C ASP A 228 12.39 7.91 -36.32
N ARG A 229 11.76 8.90 -35.65
CA ARG A 229 12.49 9.88 -34.81
C ARG A 229 12.59 9.49 -33.33
N ARG A 230 13.80 9.64 -32.75
CA ARG A 230 14.07 9.60 -31.30
C ARG A 230 14.47 11.00 -30.81
N LEU A 231 13.86 11.50 -29.73
CA LEU A 231 14.18 12.80 -29.11
C LEU A 231 14.77 12.61 -27.70
N ARG A 232 15.75 13.45 -27.34
CA ARG A 232 16.41 13.50 -26.02
C ARG A 232 16.29 14.89 -25.39
N ILE A 233 16.30 14.97 -24.06
CA ILE A 233 16.33 16.22 -23.30
C ILE A 233 17.77 16.48 -22.85
N GLU A 234 18.58 17.24 -23.60
CA GLU A 234 19.75 17.88 -22.97
C GLU A 234 19.32 19.21 -22.33
N ASP A 235 20.02 19.63 -21.28
CA ASP A 235 19.90 20.95 -20.61
C ASP A 235 20.01 22.08 -21.64
N GLY A 236 18.85 22.48 -22.17
CA GLY A 236 18.77 23.29 -23.39
C GLY A 236 18.54 22.41 -24.61
N LEU A 237 17.40 22.65 -25.26
CA LEU A 237 16.90 22.02 -26.47
C LEU A 237 17.86 22.22 -27.68
N GLU A 238 19.11 21.77 -27.60
CA GLU A 238 19.99 21.58 -28.77
C GLU A 238 19.65 20.23 -29.39
N GLU A 239 18.63 20.25 -30.25
CA GLU A 239 18.24 19.16 -31.14
C GLU A 239 19.45 18.45 -31.77
N LYS A 240 19.78 17.24 -31.29
CA LYS A 240 20.54 16.27 -32.10
C LYS A 240 19.56 15.31 -32.76
N LEU A 241 19.04 15.76 -33.89
CA LEU A 241 18.27 14.97 -34.84
C LEU A 241 19.16 13.87 -35.44
N LEU A 242 18.82 12.61 -35.19
CA LEU A 242 19.37 11.47 -35.95
C LEU A 242 18.48 11.27 -37.18
N ASN A 243 18.94 11.75 -38.34
CA ASN A 243 18.21 11.65 -39.61
C ASN A 243 18.46 10.29 -40.28
N GLU A 244 17.41 9.49 -40.46
CA GLU A 244 17.31 8.56 -41.58
C GLU A 244 16.09 8.96 -42.44
N SER A 245 16.37 9.20 -43.73
CA SER A 245 15.44 9.84 -44.66
C SER A 245 14.40 8.87 -45.21
N SER A 246 13.13 9.29 -45.29
CA SER A 246 12.16 8.70 -46.21
C SER A 246 11.36 9.76 -46.97
N SER A 247 10.78 9.33 -48.08
CA SER A 247 10.42 10.11 -49.27
C SER A 247 9.28 11.13 -49.11
N VAL A 248 9.48 12.32 -49.69
CA VAL A 248 8.51 13.42 -49.79
C VAL A 248 7.22 12.98 -50.52
N LEU A 249 6.13 12.85 -49.77
CA LEU A 249 4.77 12.84 -50.31
C LEU A 249 4.25 14.29 -50.38
N ASP A 250 3.60 14.63 -51.50
CA ASP A 250 3.06 15.95 -51.82
C ASP A 250 1.76 16.19 -51.03
N ARG A 251 1.89 16.54 -49.74
CA ARG A 251 0.76 16.85 -48.84
C ARG A 251 0.51 18.36 -48.75
N PRO A 252 -0.75 18.81 -48.57
CA PRO A 252 -1.06 20.22 -48.38
C PRO A 252 -0.32 20.79 -47.17
N ALA A 253 0.10 22.05 -47.25
CA ALA A 253 0.76 22.72 -46.14
C ALA A 253 -0.20 22.82 -44.94
N LEU A 254 0.12 22.12 -43.86
CA LEU A 254 -0.63 22.13 -42.61
C LEU A 254 -0.02 23.16 -41.66
N THR A 255 -0.88 24.00 -41.07
CA THR A 255 -0.50 25.00 -40.07
C THR A 255 -0.94 24.50 -38.69
N PHE A 256 0.02 24.23 -37.81
CA PHE A 256 -0.26 23.86 -36.42
C PHE A 256 -1.12 24.92 -35.72
N GLN A 257 -2.05 24.49 -34.86
CA GLN A 257 -2.91 25.37 -34.06
C GLN A 257 -2.65 25.18 -32.57
N GLU A 258 -2.82 23.95 -32.08
CA GLU A 258 -2.69 23.58 -30.67
C GLU A 258 -2.47 22.06 -30.55
N ALA A 259 -1.98 21.63 -29.41
CA ALA A 259 -1.94 20.21 -29.04
C ALA A 259 -2.25 20.05 -27.55
N SER A 260 -2.81 18.90 -27.20
CA SER A 260 -3.14 18.52 -25.82
C SER A 260 -2.77 17.08 -25.57
N VAL A 261 -2.29 16.80 -24.36
CA VAL A 261 -1.97 15.46 -23.88
C VAL A 261 -3.21 14.83 -23.25
N GLU A 262 -3.45 13.55 -23.51
CA GLU A 262 -4.55 12.79 -22.91
C GLU A 262 -4.09 12.08 -21.63
N GLU A 263 -4.39 12.64 -20.47
CA GLU A 263 -3.96 12.05 -19.18
C GLU A 263 -4.50 10.64 -18.96
N ALA A 264 -5.70 10.33 -19.48
CA ALA A 264 -6.33 9.02 -19.34
C ALA A 264 -5.64 7.91 -20.15
N SER A 265 -4.78 8.28 -21.12
CA SER A 265 -3.99 7.33 -21.92
C SER A 265 -2.68 6.94 -21.25
N TYR A 266 -2.33 7.56 -20.13
CA TYR A 266 -1.09 7.31 -19.43
C TYR A 266 -1.05 5.87 -18.90
N HIS A 267 -0.09 5.12 -19.42
CA HIS A 267 0.24 3.78 -18.97
C HIS A 267 1.74 3.70 -18.68
N MET A 268 2.11 2.87 -17.72
CA MET A 268 3.50 2.62 -17.35
C MET A 268 3.70 1.13 -17.14
N LEU A 269 4.79 0.62 -17.69
CA LEU A 269 5.14 -0.80 -17.71
C LEU A 269 6.65 -0.95 -17.47
N PHE A 270 7.05 -2.02 -16.78
CA PHE A 270 8.46 -2.40 -16.67
C PHE A 270 8.76 -3.64 -17.53
N ILE A 271 9.35 -3.43 -18.71
CA ILE A 271 9.57 -4.49 -19.71
C ILE A 271 11.06 -4.57 -20.03
N ASP A 272 11.62 -5.78 -20.04
CA ASP A 272 13.02 -6.04 -20.41
C ASP A 272 14.05 -5.16 -19.65
N HIS A 273 13.77 -4.94 -18.35
CA HIS A 273 14.56 -4.09 -17.47
C HIS A 273 14.54 -2.58 -17.81
N LEU A 274 13.50 -2.12 -18.50
CA LEU A 274 13.30 -0.72 -18.86
C LEU A 274 11.90 -0.26 -18.45
N TRP A 275 11.84 0.93 -17.86
CA TRP A 275 10.58 1.63 -17.65
C TRP A 275 10.11 2.22 -18.97
N GLN A 276 8.88 1.88 -19.32
CA GLN A 276 8.20 2.33 -20.52
C GLN A 276 6.91 3.03 -20.15
N SER A 277 6.59 4.11 -20.84
CA SER A 277 5.29 4.77 -20.71
C SER A 277 4.72 5.14 -22.06
N GLU A 278 3.44 4.92 -22.24
CA GLU A 278 2.69 5.38 -23.41
C GLU A 278 1.87 6.61 -23.01
N VAL A 279 1.95 7.68 -23.82
CA VAL A 279 1.08 8.84 -23.68
C VAL A 279 0.57 9.26 -25.06
N ARG A 280 -0.74 9.50 -25.14
CA ARG A 280 -1.38 9.99 -26.36
C ARG A 280 -1.45 11.51 -26.37
N LEU A 281 -1.24 12.05 -27.57
CA LEU A 281 -1.26 13.47 -27.86
C LEU A 281 -2.16 13.74 -29.05
N ILE A 282 -3.05 14.72 -28.90
CA ILE A 282 -3.93 15.16 -29.97
C ILE A 282 -3.46 16.53 -30.42
N ALA A 283 -3.06 16.64 -31.69
CA ALA A 283 -2.69 17.90 -32.30
C ALA A 283 -3.75 18.34 -33.31
N LYS A 284 -3.95 19.65 -33.39
CA LYS A 284 -4.88 20.30 -34.30
C LYS A 284 -4.11 21.12 -35.32
N TYR A 285 -4.43 20.91 -36.59
CA TYR A 285 -3.86 21.60 -37.73
C TYR A 285 -4.95 22.29 -38.57
N LYS A 286 -4.55 23.24 -39.41
CA LYS A 286 -5.37 23.80 -40.49
C LYS A 286 -4.69 23.63 -41.83
N ASP A 287 -5.44 23.19 -42.84
CA ASP A 287 -4.96 23.16 -44.22
C ASP A 287 -4.97 24.56 -44.87
N ASP A 288 -4.48 24.62 -46.12
CA ASP A 288 -4.45 25.83 -46.96
C ASP A 288 -5.84 26.41 -47.26
N LYS A 289 -6.91 25.65 -47.03
CA LYS A 289 -8.32 26.03 -47.21
C LYS A 289 -8.99 26.38 -45.87
N GLY A 290 -8.26 26.34 -44.77
CA GLY A 290 -8.76 26.63 -43.42
C GLY A 290 -9.58 25.50 -42.81
N LYS A 291 -9.56 24.30 -43.39
CA LYS A 291 -10.18 23.10 -42.81
C LYS A 291 -9.32 22.59 -41.66
N GLU A 292 -9.99 22.27 -40.55
CA GLU A 292 -9.32 21.69 -39.38
C GLU A 292 -9.05 20.21 -39.60
N LEU A 293 -7.85 19.78 -39.25
CA LEU A 293 -7.41 18.39 -39.21
C LEU A 293 -6.94 18.07 -37.79
N TYR A 294 -7.28 16.89 -37.29
CA TYR A 294 -6.81 16.39 -36.00
C TYR A 294 -5.89 15.20 -36.26
N VAL A 295 -4.75 15.17 -35.57
CA VAL A 295 -3.76 14.10 -35.66
C VAL A 295 -3.57 13.54 -34.26
N LEU A 296 -3.68 12.21 -34.15
CA LEU A 296 -3.39 11.49 -32.92
C LEU A 296 -1.97 10.93 -33.01
N TYR A 297 -1.17 11.27 -32.02
CA TYR A 297 0.18 10.76 -31.81
C TYR A 297 0.19 9.84 -30.59
N GLU A 298 0.90 8.73 -30.70
CA GLU A 298 1.29 7.90 -29.56
C GLU A 298 2.78 8.11 -29.32
N MET A 299 3.12 8.44 -28.08
CA MET A 299 4.47 8.72 -27.66
C MET A 299 4.87 7.65 -26.67
N ASP A 300 5.90 6.90 -27.04
CA ASP A 300 6.52 5.93 -26.17
C ASP A 300 7.72 6.59 -25.49
N PHE A 301 7.70 6.61 -24.17
CA PHE A 301 8.78 7.08 -23.34
C PHE A 301 9.51 5.89 -22.75
N PHE A 302 10.83 5.90 -22.85
CA PHE A 302 11.71 4.90 -22.25
C PHE A 302 12.65 5.60 -21.29
N PHE A 303 12.76 5.13 -20.06
CA PHE A 303 13.74 5.67 -19.12
C PHE A 303 15.12 5.05 -19.37
N ASP A 304 16.13 5.89 -19.61
CA ASP A 304 17.52 5.47 -19.76
C ASP A 304 18.28 5.75 -18.45
N SER A 305 18.46 4.70 -17.63
CA SER A 305 19.13 4.81 -16.34
C SER A 305 20.62 5.11 -16.40
N TYR A 306 21.26 5.02 -17.57
CA TYR A 306 22.66 5.43 -17.71
C TYR A 306 22.81 6.95 -17.73
N ILE A 307 21.85 7.65 -18.32
CA ILE A 307 21.81 9.13 -18.37
C ILE A 307 20.82 9.73 -17.36
N ASN A 308 19.98 8.90 -16.74
CA ASN A 308 18.95 9.30 -15.79
C ASN A 308 17.92 10.28 -16.40
N GLU A 309 17.44 9.95 -17.61
CA GLU A 309 16.50 10.77 -18.37
C GLU A 309 15.47 9.91 -19.11
N TRP A 310 14.29 10.47 -19.34
CA TRP A 310 13.31 9.93 -20.27
C TRP A 310 13.71 10.22 -21.72
N ILE A 311 13.56 9.21 -22.58
CA ILE A 311 13.76 9.28 -24.02
C ILE A 311 12.42 9.03 -24.70
N ALA A 312 12.01 9.92 -25.61
CA ALA A 312 10.79 9.73 -26.39
C ALA A 312 11.10 9.09 -27.75
N GLN A 313 10.35 8.06 -28.10
CA GLN A 313 10.21 7.52 -29.45
C GLN A 313 8.79 7.83 -29.94
N PHE A 314 8.69 8.29 -31.18
CA PHE A 314 7.40 8.68 -31.77
C PHE A 314 6.86 7.57 -32.66
N ILE A 315 5.58 7.25 -32.49
CA ILE A 315 4.85 6.44 -33.46
C ILE A 315 3.67 7.26 -33.99
N HIS A 316 3.69 7.54 -35.29
CA HIS A 316 2.60 8.21 -35.97
C HIS A 316 1.48 7.21 -36.27
N LEU A 317 0.34 7.33 -35.59
CA LEU A 317 -0.72 6.33 -35.67
C LEU A 317 -1.77 6.56 -36.77
N SER A 318 -2.27 7.79 -36.97
CA SER A 318 -3.32 8.02 -37.98
C SER A 318 -3.56 9.49 -38.36
N GLU A 319 -3.96 9.72 -39.62
CA GLU A 319 -4.50 10.98 -40.12
C GLU A 319 -5.97 10.80 -40.56
N GLY A 320 -6.88 11.70 -40.18
CA GLY A 320 -8.26 11.63 -40.62
C GLY A 320 -9.03 12.97 -40.54
N GLU A 321 -10.03 13.14 -41.41
CA GLU A 321 -10.97 14.28 -41.35
C GLU A 321 -12.08 14.10 -40.28
N LYS A 322 -12.02 13.00 -39.53
CA LYS A 322 -13.06 12.59 -38.60
C LYS A 322 -12.94 13.34 -37.27
N SER A 323 -14.08 13.57 -36.62
CA SER A 323 -14.09 14.13 -35.27
C SER A 323 -13.35 13.18 -34.34
N VAL A 324 -12.54 13.71 -33.42
CA VAL A 324 -11.80 12.98 -32.38
C VAL A 324 -12.68 11.91 -31.68
N LEU A 325 -14.00 12.15 -31.54
CA LEU A 325 -14.99 11.19 -31.04
C LEU A 325 -15.14 9.89 -31.88
N GLU A 326 -14.94 9.93 -33.19
CA GLU A 326 -14.99 8.75 -34.06
C GLU A 326 -13.67 7.95 -34.06
N LEU A 327 -12.56 8.56 -33.62
CA LEU A 327 -11.31 7.87 -33.32
C LEU A 327 -11.36 7.26 -31.91
N TRP A 328 -12.03 7.94 -30.96
CA TRP A 328 -12.25 7.48 -29.58
C TRP A 328 -13.12 6.21 -29.47
N ASP A 329 -14.09 6.01 -30.35
CA ASP A 329 -15.03 4.87 -30.30
C ASP A 329 -14.62 3.68 -31.21
N SER A 330 -13.55 3.82 -31.98
CA SER A 330 -13.15 2.77 -32.92
C SER A 330 -12.35 1.71 -32.17
N GLU A 331 -12.94 0.52 -32.00
CA GLU A 331 -12.31 -0.73 -31.53
C GLU A 331 -11.15 -1.22 -32.43
N TYR A 332 -10.46 -0.35 -33.16
CA TYR A 332 -9.28 -0.69 -33.95
C TYR A 332 -8.05 -0.80 -33.03
N TYR A 333 -8.09 -1.86 -32.24
CA TYR A 333 -6.93 -2.54 -31.66
C TYR A 333 -5.91 -2.86 -32.77
N TYR A 334 -4.64 -2.50 -32.53
CA TYR A 334 -3.54 -3.38 -32.88
C TYR A 334 -2.95 -3.92 -31.58
N HIS A 335 -2.80 -5.24 -31.54
CA HIS A 335 -2.27 -5.99 -30.41
C HIS A 335 -0.76 -5.75 -30.27
N SER A 336 -0.29 -5.72 -29.03
CA SER A 336 1.11 -5.76 -28.61
C SER A 336 1.93 -6.98 -29.11
N ASP A 337 1.30 -7.91 -29.83
CA ASP A 337 1.93 -9.15 -30.30
C ASP A 337 2.84 -8.95 -31.53
N ASP A 338 2.79 -7.80 -32.21
CA ASP A 338 3.64 -7.50 -33.36
C ASP A 338 5.02 -6.91 -32.98
N LEU A 339 5.30 -6.68 -31.69
CA LEU A 339 6.60 -6.18 -31.21
C LEU A 339 7.66 -7.29 -30.99
N ILE A 340 7.31 -8.57 -31.17
CA ILE A 340 8.21 -9.70 -30.85
C ILE A 340 8.85 -10.39 -32.08
N GLU A 341 8.39 -10.17 -33.31
CA GLU A 341 9.01 -10.82 -34.48
C GLU A 341 9.79 -9.85 -35.37
N GLY A 342 11.06 -9.59 -35.01
CA GLY A 342 11.93 -8.83 -35.91
C GLY A 342 13.36 -8.55 -35.45
N GLY A 343 14.18 -9.55 -35.14
CA GLY A 343 15.62 -9.31 -35.01
C GLY A 343 16.45 -10.41 -34.38
N THR A 344 16.65 -11.52 -35.08
CA THR A 344 17.79 -12.39 -34.80
C THR A 344 19.09 -11.61 -35.01
N PHE A 345 19.82 -11.32 -33.93
CA PHE A 345 21.21 -10.90 -34.01
C PHE A 345 22.06 -12.10 -34.48
N ASP A 346 22.37 -12.13 -35.77
CA ASP A 346 23.44 -12.96 -36.30
C ASP A 346 24.77 -12.47 -35.73
N SER A 347 25.31 -13.22 -34.77
CA SER A 347 26.68 -13.05 -34.30
C SER A 347 27.65 -13.44 -35.41
N VAL A 348 28.28 -12.46 -36.05
CA VAL A 348 29.47 -12.67 -36.87
C VAL A 348 30.72 -12.35 -36.02
N MET A 349 31.35 -13.46 -35.59
CA MET A 349 32.66 -13.64 -34.93
C MET A 349 32.88 -13.14 -33.51
#